data_AF-A0A9X7YMK5-F1
#
_entry.id   AF-A0A9X7YMK5-F1
#
_cell.length_a   1.000
_cell.length_b   1.000
_cell.length_c   1.000
_cell.angle_alpha   90.00
_cell.angle_beta   90.00
_cell.angle_gamma   90.00
#
_symmetry.space_group_name_H-M   'P 1'
#
loop_
_entity.id
_entity.type
_entity.pdbx_description
1 polymer ?
#
loop_
_entity_poly.entity_id
_entity_poly.type
_entity_poly.pdbx_seq_one_letter_code
_entity_poly.pdbx_strand_id
1 'polypeptide(L)'
;MKKICLWAGLPLLLSSPLLNAMQVLDDAGMAEISGQSGITIELTTSDAEGRLVQTGEIRFTEQDNDGEGEDYLSIGGLTLRTLVTDNNGNVTGVDTIKTTIDVDAGGNVSIKSRDINTLDLELGEISFSGRAMFGGVRLSVWQFIGDSYLETALLNDPSGSKIAFRTVMEAGSGLTYQFDEDGVTFSSDVVFTPATGETAFRSEMFLTGDNDGLKLQVGEMVGTIEIQNISILDENGNNIFGANNFGDVGFGDISVNPAVSYFTLSASKDLNRDGIEGKFSSDMNIGTVFYRTGDERLNARNVQLNTNGELSYRMDFTDNGFITGLEASISDINDLDLIIGALTLSSGDGSNESLSMGSYAIENMNVTKAGNQPGSVNLGVYTMPGSGAQGMQIDLSIDGTASFDLTIKDDPAKVAGNPDPQLTAEIVMNNVSLSQSIDQTKKGLHIGVVDASMDMNINAIKMGDGQTYQGQTGRLVMNNMTLQPGSYFRIEPLQ
;
A
#
# COMPACT_ATOMS: atom_id res chain seq x y z
N MET A 1 58.50 -55.08 -59.38
CA MET A 1 59.29 -53.85 -59.59
C MET A 1 58.33 -52.70 -59.85
N LYS A 2 58.47 -51.62 -59.08
CA LYS A 2 58.19 -50.20 -59.39
C LYS A 2 56.95 -49.78 -60.22
N LYS A 3 56.23 -48.83 -59.60
CA LYS A 3 55.45 -47.68 -60.13
C LYS A 3 53.97 -47.97 -60.44
N ILE A 4 53.00 -47.41 -59.70
CA ILE A 4 52.61 -46.00 -59.41
C ILE A 4 51.66 -45.43 -60.49
N CYS A 5 50.53 -44.93 -59.98
CA CYS A 5 49.48 -44.09 -60.56
C CYS A 5 48.55 -44.72 -61.61
N LEU A 6 47.36 -45.12 -61.15
CA LEU A 6 46.16 -45.20 -61.98
C LEU A 6 45.29 -43.97 -61.68
N TRP A 7 45.14 -43.12 -62.69
CA TRP A 7 44.02 -42.20 -62.81
C TRP A 7 42.80 -42.98 -63.28
N ALA A 8 41.63 -42.81 -62.64
CA ALA A 8 40.31 -42.63 -63.27
C ALA A 8 39.17 -42.76 -62.25
N GLY A 9 38.23 -41.81 -62.28
CA GLY A 9 36.79 -42.10 -62.11
C GLY A 9 36.16 -41.87 -60.73
N LEU A 10 35.60 -40.67 -60.52
CA LEU A 10 34.35 -40.44 -59.75
C LEU A 10 33.16 -41.11 -60.52
N PRO A 11 31.93 -41.36 -59.98
CA PRO A 11 31.34 -40.92 -58.70
C PRO A 11 30.35 -41.91 -57.97
N LEU A 12 29.71 -41.45 -56.87
CA LEU A 12 28.45 -41.92 -56.21
C LEU A 12 28.52 -43.29 -55.46
N LEU A 13 28.08 -43.52 -54.21
CA LEU A 13 27.14 -42.89 -53.26
C LEU A 13 27.29 -43.55 -51.85
N LEU A 14 26.97 -42.78 -50.80
CA LEU A 14 26.29 -43.17 -49.54
C LEU A 14 26.99 -44.08 -48.50
N SER A 15 27.43 -43.48 -47.39
CA SER A 15 26.84 -43.69 -46.04
C SER A 15 27.56 -42.83 -44.97
N SER A 16 26.75 -42.05 -44.26
CA SER A 16 27.01 -41.12 -43.15
C SER A 16 27.36 -41.80 -41.81
N PRO A 17 27.47 -41.10 -40.65
CA PRO A 17 27.70 -39.67 -40.36
C PRO A 17 28.93 -39.47 -39.43
N LEU A 18 29.42 -38.23 -39.27
CA LEU A 18 30.06 -37.65 -38.07
C LEU A 18 30.98 -36.52 -38.52
N LEU A 19 30.47 -35.29 -38.52
CA LEU A 19 31.22 -34.04 -38.27
C LEU A 19 30.28 -32.86 -38.59
N ASN A 20 29.37 -32.57 -37.65
CA ASN A 20 28.79 -31.25 -37.46
C ASN A 20 28.69 -31.05 -35.95
N ALA A 21 29.80 -30.60 -35.35
CA ALA A 21 29.81 -30.05 -34.01
C ALA A 21 30.89 -28.98 -33.99
N MET A 22 30.55 -27.83 -33.42
CA MET A 22 31.30 -26.56 -33.38
C MET A 22 31.05 -25.63 -34.58
N GLN A 23 29.78 -25.24 -34.77
CA GLN A 23 29.50 -23.88 -35.20
C GLN A 23 29.54 -22.98 -33.95
N VAL A 24 30.19 -21.84 -34.06
CA VAL A 24 30.07 -20.75 -33.09
C VAL A 24 28.61 -20.29 -33.14
N LEU A 25 27.92 -20.35 -32.01
CA LEU A 25 26.60 -19.74 -31.86
C LEU A 25 26.79 -18.23 -32.05
N ASP A 26 26.11 -17.66 -33.04
CA ASP A 26 25.93 -16.21 -33.11
C ASP A 26 24.88 -15.79 -32.08
N ASP A 27 24.74 -14.48 -31.84
CA ASP A 27 23.81 -13.96 -30.84
C ASP A 27 22.36 -14.40 -31.09
N ALA A 28 22.00 -14.65 -32.36
CA ALA A 28 20.73 -15.24 -32.76
C ALA A 28 20.59 -16.71 -32.33
N GLY A 29 21.63 -17.52 -32.48
CA GLY A 29 21.67 -18.90 -32.00
C GLY A 29 21.69 -19.03 -30.47
N MET A 30 22.22 -18.04 -29.75
CA MET A 30 22.15 -17.99 -28.28
C MET A 30 20.73 -17.69 -27.77
N ALA A 31 19.97 -16.85 -28.48
CA ALA A 31 18.57 -16.54 -28.16
C ALA A 31 17.62 -17.74 -28.37
N GLU A 32 17.94 -18.63 -29.32
CA GLU A 32 17.11 -19.81 -29.64
C GLU A 32 17.24 -20.96 -28.60
N ILE A 33 18.30 -20.97 -27.78
CA ILE A 33 18.62 -22.10 -26.86
C ILE A 33 18.10 -21.91 -25.44
N SER A 34 17.74 -20.69 -25.02
CA SER A 34 17.09 -20.44 -23.73
C SER A 34 15.78 -19.71 -23.94
N GLY A 35 14.64 -20.38 -23.73
CA GLY A 35 13.31 -19.75 -23.75
C GLY A 35 13.14 -18.71 -22.64
N GLN A 36 13.84 -17.58 -22.77
CA GLN A 36 13.83 -16.44 -21.87
C GLN A 36 13.13 -15.30 -22.61
N SER A 37 12.05 -14.79 -22.02
CA SER A 37 11.42 -13.53 -22.41
C SER A 37 12.49 -12.44 -22.55
N GLY A 38 12.54 -11.77 -23.71
CA GLY A 38 13.57 -10.78 -24.00
C GLY A 38 13.15 -9.38 -23.51
N ILE A 39 13.98 -8.75 -22.68
CA ILE A 39 13.88 -7.31 -22.40
C ILE A 39 14.85 -6.60 -23.35
N THR A 40 14.33 -5.82 -24.30
CA THR A 40 15.16 -4.94 -25.14
C THR A 40 15.34 -3.60 -24.44
N ILE A 41 16.58 -3.30 -24.03
CA ILE A 41 16.94 -2.01 -23.42
C ILE A 41 17.97 -1.33 -24.32
N GLU A 42 17.56 -0.31 -25.08
CA GLU A 42 18.49 0.55 -25.81
C GLU A 42 19.03 1.65 -24.88
N LEU A 43 20.31 1.56 -24.53
CA LEU A 43 20.99 2.49 -23.64
C LEU A 43 21.81 3.51 -24.45
N THR A 44 21.51 4.81 -24.31
CA THR A 44 22.44 5.88 -24.68
C THR A 44 23.01 6.50 -23.42
N THR A 45 24.33 6.43 -23.22
CA THR A 45 24.99 6.96 -22.01
C THR A 45 25.40 8.41 -22.19
N SER A 46 24.98 9.23 -21.21
CA SER A 46 25.46 10.59 -20.87
C SER A 46 25.30 11.67 -21.94
N ASP A 47 24.52 12.69 -21.62
CA ASP A 47 24.56 14.01 -22.26
C ASP A 47 24.92 15.11 -21.23
N ALA A 48 25.04 16.35 -21.70
CA ALA A 48 25.45 17.49 -20.87
C ALA A 48 24.39 17.87 -19.81
N GLU A 49 23.19 17.29 -19.91
CA GLU A 49 22.00 17.50 -19.10
C GLU A 49 21.87 16.49 -17.95
N GLY A 50 22.83 15.56 -17.79
CA GLY A 50 22.91 14.67 -16.62
C GLY A 50 22.03 13.43 -16.70
N ARG A 51 21.62 13.02 -17.91
CA ARG A 51 20.86 11.79 -18.13
C ARG A 51 21.78 10.57 -18.02
N LEU A 52 21.54 9.73 -17.00
CA LEU A 52 22.24 8.48 -16.76
C LEU A 52 21.75 7.38 -17.70
N VAL A 53 20.43 7.34 -17.88
CA VAL A 53 19.74 6.41 -18.77
C VAL A 53 18.66 7.19 -19.50
N GLN A 54 18.70 7.14 -20.82
CA GLN A 54 17.57 7.45 -21.68
C GLN A 54 17.30 6.21 -22.52
N THR A 55 16.16 5.55 -22.33
CA THR A 55 15.76 4.43 -23.19
C THR A 55 14.71 4.85 -24.20
N GLY A 56 14.77 4.23 -25.39
CA GLY A 56 13.60 4.01 -26.23
C GLY A 56 12.66 2.99 -25.58
N GLU A 57 11.47 2.86 -26.14
CA GLU A 57 10.36 2.02 -25.65
C GLU A 57 10.80 0.67 -25.02
N ILE A 58 10.40 0.40 -23.76
CA ILE A 58 10.62 -0.91 -23.12
C ILE A 58 9.38 -1.76 -23.39
N ARG A 59 9.51 -2.92 -24.04
CA ARG A 59 8.40 -3.87 -24.27
C ARG A 59 8.66 -5.20 -23.58
N PHE A 60 7.62 -5.76 -22.96
CA PHE A 60 7.58 -7.14 -22.48
C PHE A 60 6.53 -7.91 -23.27
N THR A 61 6.91 -8.82 -24.15
CA THR A 61 5.98 -9.73 -24.86
C THR A 61 6.04 -11.12 -24.24
N GLU A 62 4.89 -11.70 -23.87
CA GLU A 62 4.85 -13.02 -23.25
C GLU A 62 4.97 -14.18 -24.27
N GLN A 63 4.96 -13.93 -25.59
CA GLN A 63 4.79 -15.03 -26.54
C GLN A 63 5.54 -15.02 -27.88
N ASP A 64 6.19 -13.94 -28.30
CA ASP A 64 6.98 -13.95 -29.52
C ASP A 64 8.37 -13.37 -29.35
N ASN A 65 9.34 -14.19 -29.74
CA ASN A 65 10.78 -13.92 -29.68
C ASN A 65 11.23 -12.84 -30.69
N ASP A 66 10.31 -12.00 -31.18
CA ASP A 66 10.54 -10.89 -32.12
C ASP A 66 9.99 -9.54 -31.62
N GLY A 67 9.23 -9.51 -30.51
CA GLY A 67 8.70 -8.26 -29.94
C GLY A 67 7.46 -7.71 -30.66
N GLU A 68 6.77 -8.54 -31.46
CA GLU A 68 5.59 -8.17 -32.25
C GLU A 68 4.25 -8.66 -31.63
N GLY A 69 4.28 -9.15 -30.40
CA GLY A 69 3.13 -9.79 -29.75
C GLY A 69 1.99 -8.82 -29.45
N GLU A 70 0.74 -9.30 -29.52
CA GLU A 70 -0.44 -8.47 -29.25
C GLU A 70 -0.59 -8.12 -27.76
N ASP A 71 -0.05 -8.96 -26.86
CA ASP A 71 -0.06 -8.72 -25.41
C ASP A 71 1.32 -8.31 -24.91
N TYR A 72 1.45 -7.02 -24.57
CA TYR A 72 2.71 -6.45 -24.10
C TYR A 72 2.52 -5.32 -23.11
N LEU A 73 3.43 -5.20 -22.14
CA LEU A 73 3.60 -3.96 -21.37
C LEU A 73 4.60 -3.08 -22.11
N SER A 74 4.23 -1.87 -22.52
CA SER A 74 5.17 -0.86 -23.03
C SER A 74 5.36 0.33 -22.10
N ILE A 75 6.57 0.88 -22.09
CA ILE A 75 6.89 2.15 -21.42
C ILE A 75 7.49 3.10 -22.47
N GLY A 76 6.81 4.21 -22.75
CA GLY A 76 7.08 5.21 -23.78
C GLY A 76 8.30 6.11 -23.50
N GLY A 77 9.40 5.52 -23.03
CA GLY A 77 10.64 6.18 -22.65
C GLY A 77 10.91 6.11 -21.15
N LEU A 78 12.16 5.91 -20.78
CA LEU A 78 12.66 5.97 -19.41
C LEU A 78 13.79 7.00 -19.36
N THR A 79 13.67 7.99 -18.49
CA THR A 79 14.73 8.95 -18.21
C THR A 79 15.07 8.91 -16.72
N LEU A 80 16.34 8.63 -16.42
CA LEU A 80 16.92 8.72 -15.08
C LEU A 80 17.99 9.80 -15.05
N ARG A 81 17.85 10.80 -14.16
CA ARG A 81 18.75 11.96 -14.05
C ARG A 81 19.17 12.21 -12.62
N THR A 82 20.36 12.77 -12.46
CA THR A 82 20.86 13.29 -11.20
C THR A 82 21.17 14.76 -11.35
N LEU A 83 20.55 15.59 -10.52
CA LEU A 83 20.52 17.04 -10.71
C LEU A 83 20.99 17.75 -9.44
N VAL A 84 21.57 18.93 -9.60
CA VAL A 84 21.78 19.89 -8.52
C VAL A 84 20.72 20.96 -8.65
N THR A 85 19.86 21.12 -7.65
CA THR A 85 18.84 22.16 -7.60
C THR A 85 19.26 23.27 -6.63
N ASP A 86 18.88 24.52 -6.93
CA ASP A 86 19.00 25.62 -5.96
C ASP A 86 17.91 25.54 -4.88
N ASN A 87 17.99 26.43 -3.87
CA ASN A 87 16.98 26.51 -2.80
C ASN A 87 15.56 26.86 -3.30
N ASN A 88 15.39 27.19 -4.59
CA ASN A 88 14.11 27.48 -5.23
C ASN A 88 13.67 26.36 -6.19
N GLY A 89 14.37 25.21 -6.21
CA GLY A 89 14.06 24.05 -7.05
C GLY A 89 14.53 24.16 -8.51
N ASN A 90 15.26 25.22 -8.89
CA ASN A 90 15.76 25.35 -10.26
C ASN A 90 16.97 24.44 -10.48
N VAL A 91 17.00 23.73 -11.61
CA VAL A 91 18.17 22.93 -12.00
C VAL A 91 19.36 23.84 -12.31
N THR A 92 20.44 23.67 -11.56
CA THR A 92 21.68 24.44 -11.67
C THR A 92 22.85 23.62 -12.20
N GLY A 93 22.72 22.29 -12.27
CA GLY A 93 23.75 21.41 -12.81
C GLY A 93 23.41 19.93 -12.74
N VAL A 94 24.39 19.11 -13.11
CA VAL A 94 24.37 17.65 -13.05
C VAL A 94 25.04 17.20 -11.75
N ASP A 95 24.47 16.18 -11.11
CA ASP A 95 24.98 15.63 -9.85
C ASP A 95 25.53 14.21 -10.02
N THR A 96 26.25 13.70 -9.02
CA THR A 96 26.87 12.37 -9.04
C THR A 96 26.28 11.45 -7.98
N ILE A 97 25.84 10.24 -8.35
CA ILE A 97 25.47 9.23 -7.36
C ILE A 97 26.73 8.49 -6.92
N LYS A 98 26.96 8.44 -5.60
CA LYS A 98 27.94 7.52 -5.03
C LYS A 98 27.26 6.30 -4.45
N THR A 99 27.34 5.19 -5.18
CA THR A 99 26.92 3.87 -4.69
C THR A 99 28.13 3.13 -4.15
N THR A 100 28.08 2.79 -2.86
CA THR A 100 29.08 1.95 -2.20
C THR A 100 28.50 0.55 -2.01
N ILE A 101 29.28 -0.47 -2.36
CA ILE A 101 28.97 -1.87 -2.04
C ILE A 101 29.99 -2.30 -0.99
N ASP A 102 29.51 -2.63 0.20
CA ASP A 102 30.34 -3.07 1.32
C ASP A 102 29.99 -4.51 1.70
N VAL A 103 31.00 -5.29 2.05
CA VAL A 103 30.84 -6.66 2.56
C VAL A 103 31.55 -6.74 3.90
N ASP A 104 30.77 -6.90 4.97
CA ASP A 104 31.33 -6.91 6.31
C ASP A 104 31.92 -8.29 6.68
N ALA A 105 32.58 -8.34 7.85
CA ALA A 105 33.18 -9.57 8.35
C ALA A 105 32.17 -10.69 8.67
N GLY A 106 30.88 -10.36 8.81
CA GLY A 106 29.78 -11.31 8.98
C GLY A 106 29.18 -11.81 7.66
N GLY A 107 29.66 -11.29 6.52
CA GLY A 107 29.15 -11.61 5.19
C GLY A 107 27.87 -10.86 4.83
N ASN A 108 27.49 -9.82 5.58
CA ASN A 108 26.42 -8.92 5.17
C ASN A 108 26.90 -8.10 3.97
N VAL A 109 26.02 -7.92 2.98
CA VAL A 109 26.29 -7.08 1.81
C VAL A 109 25.39 -5.86 1.90
N SER A 110 25.97 -4.67 2.00
CA SER A 110 25.22 -3.41 1.94
C SER A 110 25.48 -2.72 0.60
N ILE A 111 24.40 -2.28 -0.05
CA ILE A 111 24.44 -1.40 -1.21
C ILE A 111 23.82 -0.07 -0.79
N LYS A 112 24.66 0.95 -0.70
CA LYS A 112 24.30 2.26 -0.15
C LYS A 112 24.53 3.35 -1.18
N SER A 113 23.49 4.10 -1.50
CA SER A 113 23.57 5.26 -2.39
C SER A 113 23.49 6.56 -1.58
N ARG A 114 24.51 7.41 -1.71
CA ARG A 114 24.66 8.70 -1.00
C ARG A 114 25.20 9.77 -1.95
N ASP A 115 25.39 10.98 -1.41
CA ASP A 115 25.94 12.16 -2.11
C ASP A 115 25.10 12.54 -3.34
N ILE A 116 23.80 12.22 -3.30
CA ILE A 116 22.81 12.64 -4.27
C ILE A 116 22.15 13.89 -3.69
N ASN A 117 21.88 14.90 -4.49
CA ASN A 117 21.07 16.06 -4.13
C ASN A 117 19.66 15.89 -4.66
N THR A 118 19.54 15.44 -5.92
CA THR A 118 18.26 15.17 -6.58
C THR A 118 18.37 13.96 -7.50
N LEU A 119 17.48 12.99 -7.31
CA LEU A 119 17.24 11.89 -8.26
C LEU A 119 15.90 12.10 -8.96
N ASP A 120 15.89 12.15 -10.28
CA ASP A 120 14.67 12.37 -11.08
C ASP A 120 14.44 11.18 -12.00
N LEU A 121 13.26 10.55 -11.88
CA LEU A 121 12.81 9.45 -12.72
C LEU A 121 11.56 9.89 -13.48
N GLU A 122 11.63 9.81 -14.80
CA GLU A 122 10.53 10.13 -15.70
C GLU A 122 10.28 8.93 -16.62
N LEU A 123 9.05 8.41 -16.59
CA LEU A 123 8.54 7.39 -17.48
C LEU A 123 7.53 8.05 -18.42
N GLY A 124 7.64 7.74 -19.71
CA GLY A 124 6.60 8.09 -20.69
C GLY A 124 5.34 7.25 -20.50
N GLU A 125 4.50 7.21 -21.54
CA GLU A 125 3.23 6.45 -21.52
C GLU A 125 3.46 4.99 -21.12
N ILE A 126 2.77 4.50 -20.09
CA ILE A 126 2.77 3.10 -19.72
C ILE A 126 1.53 2.46 -20.33
N SER A 127 1.70 1.50 -21.23
CA SER A 127 0.59 0.88 -21.96
C SER A 127 0.59 -0.65 -21.79
N PHE A 128 -0.60 -1.25 -21.75
CA PHE A 128 -0.78 -2.70 -21.81
C PHE A 128 -1.55 -3.09 -23.08
N SER A 129 -0.95 -3.91 -23.93
CA SER A 129 -1.49 -4.33 -25.24
C SER A 129 -1.95 -3.13 -26.09
N GLY A 130 -1.17 -2.04 -26.06
CA GLY A 130 -1.45 -0.78 -26.76
C GLY A 130 -2.55 0.10 -26.13
N ARG A 131 -3.05 -0.25 -24.94
CA ARG A 131 -3.94 0.62 -24.14
C ARG A 131 -3.12 1.38 -23.12
N ALA A 132 -3.06 2.70 -23.23
CA ALA A 132 -2.45 3.54 -22.20
C ALA A 132 -3.14 3.28 -20.86
N MET A 133 -2.35 2.90 -19.85
CA MET A 133 -2.78 2.89 -18.45
C MET A 133 -2.42 4.22 -17.78
N PHE A 134 -1.29 4.81 -18.17
CA PHE A 134 -0.84 6.12 -17.71
C PHE A 134 -0.26 6.87 -18.90
N GLY A 135 -0.65 8.14 -19.09
CA GLY A 135 -0.10 9.01 -20.14
C GLY A 135 1.36 9.40 -19.88
N GLY A 136 1.77 9.39 -18.60
CA GLY A 136 3.15 9.51 -18.16
C GLY A 136 3.26 9.40 -16.64
N VAL A 137 4.39 8.90 -16.13
CA VAL A 137 4.66 8.82 -14.69
C VAL A 137 5.98 9.49 -14.40
N ARG A 138 5.97 10.52 -13.56
CA ARG A 138 7.18 11.22 -13.14
C ARG A 138 7.33 11.18 -11.62
N LEU A 139 8.26 10.37 -11.15
CA LEU A 139 8.75 10.47 -9.77
C LEU A 139 9.75 11.62 -9.73
N SER A 140 9.17 12.82 -9.72
CA SER A 140 9.90 14.08 -9.86
C SER A 140 10.73 14.32 -8.61
N VAL A 141 12.04 14.25 -8.72
CA VAL A 141 12.95 14.84 -7.70
C VAL A 141 12.81 14.24 -6.31
N TRP A 142 13.50 13.13 -6.08
CA TRP A 142 13.86 12.74 -4.72
C TRP A 142 15.00 13.62 -4.24
N GLN A 143 14.70 14.53 -3.32
CA GLN A 143 15.66 15.44 -2.72
C GLN A 143 16.30 14.82 -1.48
N PHE A 144 17.62 14.75 -1.50
CA PHE A 144 18.44 14.24 -0.42
C PHE A 144 19.27 15.39 0.14
N ILE A 145 19.11 15.67 1.43
CA ILE A 145 19.86 16.71 2.16
C ILE A 145 20.93 16.07 3.04
N GLY A 146 22.12 16.67 3.08
CA GLY A 146 23.21 16.25 3.98
C GLY A 146 23.62 14.79 3.77
N ASP A 147 23.66 14.01 4.84
CA ASP A 147 24.09 12.61 4.82
C ASP A 147 22.95 11.61 4.49
N SER A 148 21.81 12.11 3.99
CA SER A 148 20.64 11.30 3.60
C SER A 148 21.01 10.17 2.63
N TYR A 149 20.36 9.03 2.75
CA TYR A 149 20.67 7.86 1.93
C TYR A 149 19.54 6.84 1.85
N LEU A 150 19.67 5.99 0.83
CA LEU A 150 18.96 4.72 0.73
C LEU A 150 19.97 3.59 0.80
N GLU A 151 19.55 2.53 1.47
CA GLU A 151 20.35 1.33 1.59
C GLU A 151 19.48 0.10 1.38
N THR A 152 19.97 -0.79 0.52
CA THR A 152 19.49 -2.17 0.44
C THR A 152 20.60 -3.06 0.98
N ALA A 153 20.31 -3.83 2.03
CA ALA A 153 21.30 -4.71 2.64
C ALA A 153 20.83 -6.16 2.65
N LEU A 154 21.66 -7.08 2.18
CA LEU A 154 21.52 -8.51 2.39
C LEU A 154 22.17 -8.84 3.74
N LEU A 155 21.35 -9.14 4.72
CA LEU A 155 21.79 -9.45 6.07
C LEU A 155 21.81 -10.97 6.26
N ASN A 156 22.99 -11.48 6.57
CA ASN A 156 23.23 -12.88 6.91
C ASN A 156 22.92 -13.11 8.39
N ASP A 157 21.66 -13.38 8.69
CA ASP A 157 21.17 -13.63 10.05
C ASP A 157 21.18 -15.14 10.35
N PRO A 158 21.57 -15.59 11.55
CA PRO A 158 21.52 -17.00 11.93
C PRO A 158 20.13 -17.65 11.79
N SER A 159 19.06 -16.85 11.83
CA SER A 159 17.68 -17.30 11.63
C SER A 159 17.23 -17.37 10.16
N GLY A 160 18.08 -16.94 9.22
CA GLY A 160 17.81 -16.92 7.78
C GLY A 160 18.13 -15.56 7.19
N SER A 161 18.67 -15.53 5.96
CA SER A 161 19.02 -14.28 5.29
C SER A 161 17.80 -13.38 5.12
N LYS A 162 17.98 -12.08 5.35
CA LYS A 162 16.93 -11.07 5.18
C LYS A 162 17.43 -9.92 4.31
N ILE A 163 16.54 -9.33 3.53
CA ILE A 163 16.82 -8.11 2.77
C ILE A 163 16.28 -6.94 3.58
N ALA A 164 17.15 -6.03 4.01
CA ALA A 164 16.76 -4.79 4.66
C ALA A 164 16.71 -3.66 3.64
N PHE A 165 15.65 -2.86 3.70
CA PHE A 165 15.52 -1.59 3.01
C PHE A 165 15.54 -0.50 4.07
N ARG A 166 16.50 0.42 3.98
CA ARG A 166 16.62 1.54 4.92
C ARG A 166 16.57 2.87 4.19
N THR A 167 15.78 3.76 4.76
CA THR A 167 15.65 5.14 4.34
C THR A 167 16.06 6.03 5.49
N VAL A 168 17.07 6.87 5.28
CA VAL A 168 17.51 7.86 6.27
C VAL A 168 17.50 9.23 5.61
N MET A 169 16.70 10.13 6.16
CA MET A 169 16.41 11.43 5.56
C MET A 169 16.60 12.54 6.59
N GLU A 170 17.56 13.43 6.34
CA GLU A 170 17.70 14.66 7.14
C GLU A 170 16.54 15.63 6.89
N ALA A 171 16.39 16.61 7.78
CA ALA A 171 15.38 17.63 7.65
C ALA A 171 15.51 18.38 6.31
N GLY A 172 14.40 18.49 5.58
CA GLY A 172 14.35 19.12 4.25
C GLY A 172 14.51 18.14 3.09
N SER A 173 14.83 16.86 3.34
CA SER A 173 14.70 15.80 2.34
C SER A 173 13.23 15.50 2.06
N GLY A 174 12.92 15.14 0.82
CA GLY A 174 11.56 14.89 0.38
C GLY A 174 11.48 14.32 -1.02
N LEU A 175 10.29 13.90 -1.43
CA LEU A 175 10.03 13.30 -2.74
C LEU A 175 8.82 13.99 -3.35
N THR A 176 8.95 14.54 -4.56
CA THR A 176 7.79 14.95 -5.34
C THR A 176 7.37 13.79 -6.25
N TYR A 177 6.07 13.58 -6.42
CA TYR A 177 5.56 12.64 -7.40
C TYR A 177 4.44 13.27 -8.20
N GLN A 178 4.44 12.98 -9.50
CA GLN A 178 3.46 13.44 -10.46
C GLN A 178 3.17 12.31 -11.44
N PHE A 179 1.90 12.09 -11.78
CA PHE A 179 1.57 11.24 -12.92
C PHE A 179 0.37 11.82 -13.66
N ASP A 180 0.36 11.57 -14.96
CA ASP A 180 -0.64 12.07 -15.89
C ASP A 180 -1.45 10.88 -16.42
N GLU A 181 -2.77 10.95 -16.30
CA GLU A 181 -3.71 9.95 -16.80
C GLU A 181 -4.91 10.67 -17.44
N ASP A 182 -5.21 10.38 -18.70
CA ASP A 182 -6.39 10.87 -19.41
C ASP A 182 -6.65 12.40 -19.32
N GLY A 183 -5.56 13.19 -19.39
CA GLY A 183 -5.64 14.65 -19.29
C GLY A 183 -5.89 15.15 -17.86
N VAL A 184 -5.64 14.31 -16.86
CA VAL A 184 -5.64 14.66 -15.44
C VAL A 184 -4.24 14.43 -14.86
N THR A 185 -3.70 15.44 -14.21
CA THR A 185 -2.39 15.37 -13.54
C THR A 185 -2.59 15.27 -12.04
N PHE A 186 -2.19 14.15 -11.44
CA PHE A 186 -2.01 14.08 -9.99
C PHE A 186 -0.61 14.58 -9.63
N SER A 187 -0.49 15.41 -8.59
CA SER A 187 0.83 15.77 -8.02
C SER A 187 0.77 15.95 -6.51
N SER A 188 1.83 15.55 -5.80
CA SER A 188 2.05 15.94 -4.41
C SER A 188 3.52 15.78 -3.98
N ASP A 189 3.86 16.34 -2.83
CA ASP A 189 5.18 16.27 -2.21
C ASP A 189 5.14 15.42 -0.95
N VAL A 190 6.18 14.63 -0.69
CA VAL A 190 6.37 13.89 0.57
C VAL A 190 7.58 14.48 1.28
N VAL A 191 7.38 15.01 2.48
CA VAL A 191 8.42 15.64 3.29
C VAL A 191 8.72 14.76 4.50
N PHE A 192 10.02 14.54 4.74
CA PHE A 192 10.50 13.81 5.91
C PHE A 192 11.06 14.77 6.94
N THR A 193 10.60 14.65 8.19
CA THR A 193 11.12 15.45 9.31
C THR A 193 11.63 14.54 10.42
N PRO A 194 12.87 14.73 10.92
CA PRO A 194 13.40 13.97 12.04
C PRO A 194 12.53 14.11 13.29
N ALA A 195 12.49 13.07 14.13
CA ALA A 195 11.87 13.17 15.45
C ALA A 195 12.64 14.15 16.35
N THR A 196 12.00 14.63 17.42
CA THR A 196 12.64 15.54 18.38
C THR A 196 13.88 14.89 18.99
N GLY A 197 15.04 15.53 18.85
CA GLY A 197 16.33 15.02 19.35
C GLY A 197 17.08 14.11 18.38
N GLU A 198 16.47 13.77 17.24
CA GLU A 198 17.09 13.00 16.16
C GLU A 198 17.62 13.92 15.07
N THR A 199 18.66 13.47 14.35
CA THR A 199 19.24 14.23 13.23
C THR A 199 18.63 13.86 11.88
N ALA A 200 17.95 12.72 11.79
CA ALA A 200 17.33 12.21 10.57
C ALA A 200 16.04 11.45 10.90
N PHE A 201 15.06 11.52 10.00
CA PHE A 201 14.01 10.52 9.86
C PHE A 201 14.66 9.18 9.49
N ARG A 202 14.17 8.09 10.08
CA ARG A 202 14.63 6.73 9.80
C ARG A 202 13.44 5.83 9.56
N SER A 203 13.53 5.02 8.51
CA SER A 203 12.62 3.91 8.25
C SER A 203 13.41 2.69 7.81
N GLU A 204 13.10 1.55 8.40
CA GLU A 204 13.67 0.25 8.06
C GLU A 204 12.54 -0.74 7.82
N MET A 205 12.68 -1.54 6.77
CA MET A 205 11.80 -2.65 6.44
C MET A 205 12.64 -3.87 6.12
N PHE A 206 12.21 -5.05 6.59
CA PHE A 206 12.89 -6.30 6.32
C PHE A 206 11.98 -7.21 5.50
N LEU A 207 12.53 -7.72 4.41
CA LEU A 207 11.94 -8.76 3.61
C LEU A 207 12.61 -10.09 3.94
N THR A 208 11.82 -11.03 4.40
CA THR A 208 12.19 -12.43 4.55
C THR A 208 11.19 -13.29 3.82
N GLY A 209 11.56 -14.52 3.50
CA GLY A 209 10.64 -15.44 2.86
C GLY A 209 11.25 -16.82 2.70
N ASP A 210 10.38 -17.77 2.43
CA ASP A 210 10.75 -19.10 1.96
C ASP A 210 10.11 -19.33 0.58
N ASN A 211 10.06 -20.59 0.13
CA ASN A 211 9.47 -20.92 -1.17
C ASN A 211 7.95 -20.68 -1.22
N ASP A 212 7.29 -20.62 -0.07
CA ASP A 212 5.83 -20.67 0.04
C ASP A 212 5.24 -19.35 0.54
N GLY A 213 6.05 -18.45 1.11
CA GLY A 213 5.58 -17.16 1.61
C GLY A 213 6.65 -16.08 1.74
N LEU A 214 6.17 -14.85 1.69
CA LEU A 214 6.90 -13.61 1.89
C LEU A 214 6.49 -13.01 3.24
N LYS A 215 7.45 -12.41 3.95
CA LYS A 215 7.24 -11.65 5.18
C LYS A 215 7.91 -10.30 5.05
N LEU A 216 7.11 -9.26 5.25
CA LEU A 216 7.54 -7.87 5.36
C LEU A 216 7.43 -7.43 6.82
N GLN A 217 8.55 -7.27 7.49
CA GLN A 217 8.61 -6.82 8.87
C GLN A 217 9.00 -5.35 8.91
N VAL A 218 8.26 -4.55 9.68
CA VAL A 218 8.63 -3.16 9.92
C VAL A 218 9.74 -3.16 10.97
N GLY A 219 10.88 -2.54 10.65
CA GLY A 219 11.98 -2.32 11.57
C GLY A 219 11.75 -1.05 12.40
N GLU A 220 12.77 -0.21 12.50
CA GLU A 220 12.63 1.12 13.09
C GLU A 220 11.86 2.04 12.12
N MET A 221 10.85 2.75 12.61
CA MET A 221 10.31 3.94 11.95
C MET A 221 10.22 5.05 12.99
N VAL A 222 10.97 6.14 12.78
CA VAL A 222 11.08 7.26 13.72
C VAL A 222 11.13 8.57 12.94
N GLY A 223 10.19 9.47 13.26
CA GLY A 223 10.08 10.81 12.69
C GLY A 223 8.68 11.11 12.18
N THR A 224 8.59 12.08 11.30
CA THR A 224 7.35 12.56 10.69
C THR A 224 7.40 12.43 9.18
N ILE A 225 6.29 11.99 8.59
CA ILE A 225 6.06 11.97 7.15
C ILE A 225 4.86 12.87 6.87
N GLU A 226 5.01 13.82 5.95
CA GLU A 226 3.93 14.71 5.54
C GLU A 226 3.78 14.68 4.02
N ILE A 227 2.59 14.38 3.53
CA ILE A 227 2.20 14.50 2.12
C ILE A 227 1.57 15.87 1.95
N GLN A 228 2.24 16.75 1.21
CA GLN A 228 1.87 18.14 0.99
C GLN A 228 1.45 18.39 -0.45
N ASN A 229 0.76 19.51 -0.68
CA ASN A 229 0.45 20.03 -2.02
C ASN A 229 -0.32 19.04 -2.90
N ILE A 230 -1.16 18.19 -2.29
CA ILE A 230 -1.94 17.20 -3.03
C ILE A 230 -2.88 17.92 -3.99
N SER A 231 -2.64 17.74 -5.29
CA SER A 231 -3.35 18.42 -6.35
C SER A 231 -3.75 17.44 -7.44
N ILE A 232 -4.91 17.69 -8.02
CA ILE A 232 -5.38 17.00 -9.22
C ILE A 232 -5.74 18.12 -10.20
N LEU A 233 -5.03 18.18 -11.32
CA LEU A 233 -5.17 19.22 -12.32
C LEU A 233 -5.87 18.66 -13.55
N ASP A 234 -6.75 19.44 -14.17
CA ASP A 234 -7.33 19.11 -15.48
C ASP A 234 -6.32 19.32 -16.62
N GLU A 235 -6.75 19.04 -17.85
CA GLU A 235 -5.94 19.17 -19.07
C GLU A 235 -5.46 20.61 -19.34
N ASN A 236 -6.08 21.60 -18.68
CA ASN A 236 -5.74 23.01 -18.77
C ASN A 236 -4.87 23.48 -17.59
N GLY A 237 -4.48 22.57 -16.69
CA GLY A 237 -3.71 22.85 -15.49
C GLY A 237 -4.51 23.47 -14.34
N ASN A 238 -5.85 23.46 -14.42
CA ASN A 238 -6.69 23.96 -13.32
C ASN A 238 -6.89 22.88 -12.28
N ASN A 239 -6.77 23.23 -11.00
CA ASN A 239 -7.04 22.30 -9.92
C ASN A 239 -8.54 21.96 -9.85
N ILE A 240 -8.89 20.66 -9.87
CA ILE A 240 -10.28 20.20 -9.81
C ILE A 240 -10.94 20.49 -8.46
N PHE A 241 -10.15 20.76 -7.42
CA PHE A 241 -10.60 21.23 -6.11
C PHE A 241 -10.82 22.76 -6.05
N GLY A 242 -10.64 23.46 -7.18
CA GLY A 242 -10.86 24.90 -7.30
C GLY A 242 -9.59 25.71 -7.12
N ALA A 243 -9.62 26.74 -6.27
CA ALA A 243 -8.46 27.63 -6.08
C ALA A 243 -7.38 27.06 -5.14
N ASN A 244 -7.67 25.97 -4.43
CA ASN A 244 -6.81 25.38 -3.40
C ASN A 244 -6.48 23.93 -3.76
N ASN A 245 -5.36 23.45 -3.23
CA ASN A 245 -5.02 22.02 -3.21
C ASN A 245 -5.98 21.24 -2.30
N PHE A 246 -6.03 19.92 -2.46
CA PHE A 246 -6.81 19.02 -1.60
C PHE A 246 -6.45 19.21 -0.12
N GLY A 247 -5.21 19.55 0.16
CA GLY A 247 -4.68 19.73 1.51
C GLY A 247 -3.46 18.85 1.73
N ASP A 248 -3.01 18.81 2.97
CA ASP A 248 -1.85 18.04 3.40
C ASP A 248 -2.27 16.99 4.42
N VAL A 249 -1.66 15.81 4.35
CA VAL A 249 -1.87 14.72 5.31
C VAL A 249 -0.53 14.39 5.95
N GLY A 250 -0.46 14.32 7.27
CA GLY A 250 0.79 13.97 7.93
C GLY A 250 0.64 13.03 9.11
N PHE A 251 1.74 12.34 9.37
CA PHE A 251 1.92 11.33 10.40
C PHE A 251 3.18 11.69 11.16
N GLY A 252 3.01 12.29 12.34
CA GLY A 252 4.09 12.76 13.20
C GLY A 252 4.34 11.85 14.38
N ASP A 253 5.60 11.79 14.78
CA ASP A 253 6.10 10.97 15.90
C ASP A 253 5.66 9.50 15.76
N ILE A 254 5.89 8.92 14.59
CA ILE A 254 5.60 7.51 14.34
C ILE A 254 6.56 6.65 15.15
N SER A 255 6.03 5.63 15.81
CA SER A 255 6.76 4.58 16.49
C SER A 255 6.08 3.25 16.22
N VAL A 256 6.87 2.26 15.79
CA VAL A 256 6.40 0.90 15.52
C VAL A 256 7.24 -0.05 16.36
N ASN A 257 6.61 -1.03 17.00
CA ASN A 257 7.33 -2.09 17.70
C ASN A 257 7.81 -3.14 16.68
N PRO A 258 9.12 -3.19 16.38
CA PRO A 258 9.63 -4.06 15.32
C PRO A 258 9.56 -5.54 15.69
N ALA A 259 9.42 -5.89 16.97
CA ALA A 259 9.40 -7.28 17.42
C ALA A 259 8.11 -8.00 17.01
N VAL A 260 7.01 -7.25 16.84
CA VAL A 260 5.66 -7.81 16.58
C VAL A 260 5.02 -7.25 15.32
N SER A 261 5.52 -6.15 14.76
CA SER A 261 4.89 -5.50 13.60
C SER A 261 5.37 -6.09 12.27
N TYR A 262 4.51 -6.83 11.60
CA TYR A 262 4.82 -7.45 10.31
C TYR A 262 3.56 -7.81 9.52
N PHE A 263 3.77 -8.05 8.24
CA PHE A 263 2.81 -8.56 7.28
C PHE A 263 3.40 -9.77 6.56
N THR A 264 2.63 -10.83 6.35
CA THR A 264 3.04 -11.98 5.53
C THR A 264 2.07 -12.19 4.40
N LEU A 265 2.55 -12.70 3.27
CA LEU A 265 1.77 -13.05 2.10
C LEU A 265 2.24 -14.41 1.57
N SER A 266 1.31 -15.33 1.34
CA SER A 266 1.54 -16.61 0.67
C SER A 266 0.39 -16.92 -0.27
N ALA A 267 0.62 -17.81 -1.23
CA ALA A 267 -0.49 -18.41 -1.98
C ALA A 267 -1.41 -19.16 -1.00
N SER A 268 -2.71 -19.20 -1.31
CA SER A 268 -3.67 -20.02 -0.58
C SER A 268 -3.17 -21.45 -0.45
N LYS A 269 -3.18 -22.00 0.77
CA LYS A 269 -2.81 -23.40 1.01
C LYS A 269 -3.96 -24.37 0.72
N ASP A 270 -5.17 -23.86 0.54
CA ASP A 270 -6.32 -24.63 0.09
C ASP A 270 -6.26 -24.76 -1.43
N LEU A 271 -6.00 -25.99 -1.90
CA LEU A 271 -5.91 -26.34 -3.33
C LEU A 271 -7.20 -26.10 -4.12
N ASN A 272 -8.32 -25.81 -3.44
CA ASN A 272 -9.60 -25.49 -4.09
C ASN A 272 -9.87 -23.98 -4.17
N ARG A 273 -8.89 -23.15 -3.82
CA ARG A 273 -9.02 -21.70 -3.76
C ARG A 273 -7.87 -21.05 -4.48
N ASP A 274 -8.20 -20.22 -5.46
CA ASP A 274 -7.24 -19.36 -6.13
C ASP A 274 -7.21 -18.03 -5.38
N GLY A 275 -6.16 -17.81 -4.59
CA GLY A 275 -6.10 -16.65 -3.72
C GLY A 275 -4.77 -16.50 -2.98
N ILE A 276 -4.71 -15.45 -2.16
CA ILE A 276 -3.61 -15.16 -1.25
C ILE A 276 -4.11 -15.24 0.19
N GLU A 277 -3.25 -15.70 1.08
CA GLU A 277 -3.48 -15.71 2.51
C GLU A 277 -2.27 -15.14 3.24
N GLY A 278 -2.48 -14.68 4.46
CA GLY A 278 -1.40 -14.12 5.23
C GLY A 278 -1.79 -13.72 6.62
N LYS A 279 -0.84 -13.09 7.30
CA LYS A 279 -0.99 -12.61 8.67
C LYS A 279 -0.54 -11.18 8.75
N PHE A 280 -1.22 -10.42 9.59
CA PHE A 280 -0.89 -9.05 9.92
C PHE A 280 -0.85 -8.92 11.44
N SER A 281 0.23 -8.35 11.95
CA SER A 281 0.37 -8.00 13.35
C SER A 281 0.98 -6.61 13.40
N SER A 282 0.47 -5.76 14.29
CA SER A 282 0.95 -4.38 14.41
C SER A 282 0.79 -3.89 15.84
N ASP A 283 1.84 -3.25 16.33
CA ASP A 283 1.84 -2.43 17.53
C ASP A 283 2.48 -1.11 17.09
N MET A 284 1.59 -0.17 16.72
CA MET A 284 1.94 1.11 16.13
C MET A 284 1.34 2.24 16.98
N ASN A 285 2.18 3.23 17.25
CA ASN A 285 1.81 4.49 17.87
C ASN A 285 2.19 5.63 16.93
N ILE A 286 1.27 6.57 16.71
CA ILE A 286 1.52 7.80 15.98
C ILE A 286 1.15 8.94 16.91
N GLY A 287 2.14 9.75 17.30
CA GLY A 287 1.89 10.88 18.19
C GLY A 287 0.86 11.86 17.61
N THR A 288 0.87 12.08 16.29
CA THR A 288 -0.16 12.89 15.60
C THR A 288 -0.43 12.43 14.18
N VAL A 289 -1.68 12.10 13.86
CA VAL A 289 -2.18 12.07 12.48
C VAL A 289 -2.89 13.39 12.23
N PHE A 290 -2.68 14.04 11.08
CA PHE A 290 -3.36 15.28 10.79
C PHE A 290 -3.74 15.42 9.33
N TYR A 291 -4.77 16.23 9.12
CA TYR A 291 -5.17 16.73 7.81
C TYR A 291 -5.26 18.26 7.89
N ARG A 292 -4.66 18.96 6.93
CA ARG A 292 -4.60 20.41 6.87
C ARG A 292 -5.17 20.92 5.56
N THR A 293 -5.98 21.97 5.64
CA THR A 293 -6.41 22.74 4.46
C THR A 293 -6.25 24.22 4.75
N GLY A 294 -5.33 24.89 4.03
CA GLY A 294 -5.03 26.30 4.29
C GLY A 294 -4.56 26.53 5.72
N ASP A 295 -5.22 27.43 6.44
CA ASP A 295 -4.85 27.84 7.79
C ASP A 295 -5.48 26.97 8.91
N GLU A 296 -6.23 25.92 8.55
CA GLU A 296 -6.92 25.04 9.50
C GLU A 296 -6.39 23.62 9.42
N ARG A 297 -6.29 22.97 10.59
CA ARG A 297 -5.77 21.61 10.71
C ARG A 297 -6.59 20.80 11.72
N LEU A 298 -7.04 19.63 11.29
CA LEU A 298 -7.60 18.61 12.17
C LEU A 298 -6.47 17.67 12.59
N ASN A 299 -6.39 17.37 13.88
CA ASN A 299 -5.38 16.48 14.44
C ASN A 299 -6.07 15.35 15.20
N ALA A 300 -5.58 14.14 15.00
CA ALA A 300 -5.77 13.00 15.87
C ALA A 300 -4.46 12.76 16.63
N ARG A 301 -4.47 12.97 17.94
CA ARG A 301 -3.31 12.83 18.83
C ARG A 301 -3.26 11.44 19.44
N ASN A 302 -2.04 10.94 19.66
CA ASN A 302 -1.76 9.64 20.29
C ASN A 302 -2.59 8.51 19.67
N VAL A 303 -2.54 8.40 18.35
CA VAL A 303 -3.25 7.35 17.61
C VAL A 303 -2.50 6.04 17.81
N GLN A 304 -3.21 5.00 18.21
CA GLN A 304 -2.63 3.68 18.42
C GLN A 304 -3.45 2.65 17.67
N LEU A 305 -2.75 1.76 16.97
CA LEU A 305 -3.31 0.54 16.40
C LEU A 305 -2.52 -0.63 16.98
N ASN A 306 -3.21 -1.48 17.73
CA ASN A 306 -2.60 -2.65 18.31
C ASN A 306 -3.48 -3.87 18.01
N THR A 307 -2.91 -4.83 17.29
CA THR A 307 -3.62 -6.08 16.97
C THR A 307 -3.66 -7.06 18.14
N ASN A 308 -2.85 -6.84 19.19
CA ASN A 308 -2.65 -7.70 20.36
C ASN A 308 -2.49 -9.20 20.03
N GLY A 309 -1.87 -9.47 18.88
CA GLY A 309 -1.80 -10.80 18.30
C GLY A 309 -1.77 -10.75 16.78
N GLU A 310 -1.80 -11.92 16.17
CA GLU A 310 -1.82 -12.06 14.72
C GLU A 310 -3.27 -12.06 14.23
N LEU A 311 -3.61 -11.14 13.32
CA LEU A 311 -4.79 -11.23 12.50
C LEU A 311 -4.46 -12.07 11.27
N SER A 312 -5.33 -13.00 10.90
CA SER A 312 -5.21 -13.72 9.64
C SER A 312 -6.05 -13.02 8.58
N TYR A 313 -5.56 -12.92 7.36
CA TYR A 313 -6.34 -12.44 6.23
C TYR A 313 -6.28 -13.41 5.06
N ARG A 314 -7.31 -13.38 4.23
CA ARG A 314 -7.43 -14.14 2.99
C ARG A 314 -8.09 -13.26 1.93
N MET A 315 -7.64 -13.37 0.69
CA MET A 315 -8.28 -12.78 -0.48
C MET A 315 -8.33 -13.82 -1.59
N ASP A 316 -9.54 -14.22 -1.98
CA ASP A 316 -9.78 -15.29 -2.95
C ASP A 316 -10.54 -14.78 -4.16
N PHE A 317 -10.15 -15.27 -5.34
CA PHE A 317 -10.92 -15.14 -6.55
C PHE A 317 -12.01 -16.21 -6.58
N THR A 318 -13.24 -15.79 -6.85
CA THR A 318 -14.38 -16.69 -7.00
C THR A 318 -14.86 -16.61 -8.44
N ASP A 319 -14.91 -17.75 -9.13
CA ASP A 319 -15.63 -17.92 -10.38
C ASP A 319 -16.36 -19.27 -10.34
N ASN A 320 -17.69 -19.23 -10.34
CA ASN A 320 -18.53 -20.42 -10.39
C ASN A 320 -19.42 -20.46 -11.65
N GLY A 321 -19.13 -19.63 -12.65
CA GLY A 321 -19.90 -19.48 -13.88
C GLY A 321 -21.20 -18.67 -13.74
N PHE A 322 -21.66 -18.36 -12.52
CA PHE A 322 -22.81 -17.50 -12.25
C PHE A 322 -22.41 -16.17 -11.62
N ILE A 323 -21.34 -16.19 -10.82
CA ILE A 323 -20.76 -15.09 -10.08
C ILE A 323 -19.25 -15.13 -10.31
N THR A 324 -18.67 -13.98 -10.67
CA THR A 324 -17.22 -13.79 -10.70
C THR A 324 -16.84 -12.61 -9.83
N GLY A 325 -15.83 -12.76 -8.99
CA GLY A 325 -15.48 -11.70 -8.04
C GLY A 325 -14.32 -12.02 -7.12
N LEU A 326 -14.24 -11.22 -6.08
CA LEU A 326 -13.18 -11.22 -5.08
C LEU A 326 -13.80 -11.30 -3.68
N GLU A 327 -13.32 -12.24 -2.87
CA GLU A 327 -13.71 -12.37 -1.47
C GLU A 327 -12.52 -12.11 -0.57
N ALA A 328 -12.59 -11.05 0.23
CA ALA A 328 -11.64 -10.78 1.30
C ALA A 328 -12.22 -11.22 2.65
N SER A 329 -11.38 -11.76 3.52
CA SER A 329 -11.75 -12.19 4.87
C SER A 329 -10.64 -11.86 5.85
N ILE A 330 -11.01 -11.33 7.01
CA ILE A 330 -10.11 -11.15 8.16
C ILE A 330 -10.65 -12.01 9.31
N SER A 331 -9.80 -12.86 9.87
CA SER A 331 -10.12 -13.76 10.98
C SER A 331 -9.06 -13.66 12.08
N ASP A 332 -9.27 -14.43 13.15
CA ASP A 332 -8.40 -14.40 14.33
C ASP A 332 -8.30 -13.01 14.97
N ILE A 333 -9.35 -12.19 14.79
CA ILE A 333 -9.51 -10.91 15.47
C ILE A 333 -9.78 -11.21 16.94
N ASN A 334 -8.72 -11.11 17.73
CA ASN A 334 -8.75 -11.38 19.16
C ASN A 334 -7.96 -10.28 19.86
N ASP A 335 -8.69 -9.29 20.38
CA ASP A 335 -8.16 -8.15 21.14
C ASP A 335 -7.64 -6.99 20.27
N LEU A 336 -8.29 -6.67 19.16
CA LEU A 336 -7.88 -5.52 18.33
C LEU A 336 -8.25 -4.18 19.01
N ASP A 337 -7.28 -3.29 19.15
CA ASP A 337 -7.43 -1.95 19.70
C ASP A 337 -7.15 -0.87 18.64
N LEU A 338 -8.03 0.13 18.58
CA LEU A 338 -7.82 1.40 17.91
C LEU A 338 -8.13 2.53 18.89
N ILE A 339 -7.12 3.32 19.22
CA ILE A 339 -7.25 4.42 20.18
C ILE A 339 -6.87 5.72 19.48
N ILE A 340 -7.68 6.76 19.67
CA ILE A 340 -7.39 8.15 19.33
C ILE A 340 -7.44 8.93 20.65
N GLY A 341 -6.29 9.35 21.14
CA GLY A 341 -6.17 10.00 22.44
C GLY A 341 -6.82 11.39 22.51
N ALA A 342 -6.82 12.14 21.41
CA ALA A 342 -7.62 13.35 21.27
C ALA A 342 -7.86 13.72 19.80
N LEU A 343 -9.03 14.29 19.49
CA LEU A 343 -9.23 15.02 18.24
C LEU A 343 -9.19 16.52 18.51
N THR A 344 -8.32 17.28 17.85
CA THR A 344 -8.17 18.74 18.06
C THR A 344 -8.18 19.53 16.76
N LEU A 345 -8.61 20.79 16.82
CA LEU A 345 -8.47 21.75 15.73
C LEU A 345 -7.34 22.72 16.03
N SER A 346 -6.48 22.99 15.06
CA SER A 346 -5.37 23.92 15.20
C SER A 346 -5.22 24.82 13.98
N SER A 347 -4.33 25.81 14.10
CA SER A 347 -3.80 26.51 12.93
C SER A 347 -3.05 25.52 12.02
N GLY A 348 -2.94 25.84 10.73
CA GLY A 348 -2.31 24.98 9.73
C GLY A 348 -0.88 24.55 10.07
N ASP A 349 -0.11 25.40 10.74
CA ASP A 349 1.24 25.07 11.24
C ASP A 349 1.25 24.14 12.46
N GLY A 350 0.07 23.71 12.95
CA GLY A 350 -0.09 22.91 14.15
C GLY A 350 -0.12 23.74 15.44
N SER A 351 0.06 25.06 15.37
CA SER A 351 0.00 25.96 16.54
C SER A 351 -1.44 26.29 16.93
N ASN A 352 -1.61 26.96 18.08
CA ASN A 352 -2.91 27.41 18.58
C ASN A 352 -3.97 26.31 18.62
N GLU A 353 -3.60 25.11 19.09
CA GLU A 353 -4.56 24.05 19.32
C GLU A 353 -5.74 24.56 20.17
N SER A 354 -6.92 24.41 19.62
CA SER A 354 -8.21 24.77 20.16
C SER A 354 -9.10 23.52 20.21
N LEU A 355 -10.17 23.59 21.02
CA LEU A 355 -11.29 22.64 21.08
C LEU A 355 -10.88 21.18 20.84
N SER A 356 -10.58 20.44 21.91
CA SER A 356 -10.51 18.99 21.78
C SER A 356 -11.95 18.45 21.73
N MET A 357 -12.19 17.44 20.91
CA MET A 357 -13.43 16.65 20.92
C MET A 357 -13.29 15.43 21.84
N GLY A 358 -12.19 15.38 22.61
CA GLY A 358 -11.87 14.31 23.52
C GLY A 358 -11.32 13.05 22.83
N SER A 359 -11.24 11.95 23.58
CA SER A 359 -10.64 10.69 23.11
C SER A 359 -11.69 9.71 22.61
N TYR A 360 -11.36 8.94 21.58
CA TYR A 360 -12.19 7.87 21.03
C TYR A 360 -11.40 6.58 21.01
N ALA A 361 -11.94 5.50 21.54
CA ALA A 361 -11.29 4.21 21.49
C ALA A 361 -12.29 3.09 21.21
N ILE A 362 -11.86 2.16 20.36
CA ILE A 362 -12.42 0.83 20.19
C ILE A 362 -11.39 -0.12 20.77
N GLU A 363 -11.73 -0.78 21.86
CA GLU A 363 -10.80 -1.61 22.64
C GLU A 363 -11.34 -3.04 22.72
N ASN A 364 -10.43 -4.00 22.86
CA ASN A 364 -10.73 -5.41 23.05
C ASN A 364 -11.63 -6.00 21.96
N MET A 365 -11.49 -5.55 20.70
CA MET A 365 -12.34 -6.08 19.63
C MET A 365 -12.04 -7.57 19.40
N ASN A 366 -13.10 -8.37 19.45
CA ASN A 366 -13.01 -9.81 19.27
C ASN A 366 -14.14 -10.29 18.36
N VAL A 367 -13.84 -11.23 17.47
CA VAL A 367 -14.84 -11.87 16.60
C VAL A 367 -14.81 -13.38 16.83
N THR A 368 -15.86 -13.92 17.44
CA THR A 368 -15.91 -15.34 17.84
C THR A 368 -17.19 -16.04 17.40
N LYS A 369 -17.10 -17.33 17.07
CA LYS A 369 -18.27 -18.19 16.85
C LYS A 369 -18.61 -18.98 18.12
N ALA A 370 -19.76 -19.65 18.09
CA ALA A 370 -20.17 -20.57 19.14
C ALA A 370 -19.05 -21.60 19.45
N GLY A 371 -18.82 -21.86 20.73
CA GLY A 371 -17.74 -22.74 21.16
C GLY A 371 -16.35 -22.09 21.12
N ASN A 372 -16.29 -20.75 21.15
CA ASN A 372 -15.05 -19.97 21.23
C ASN A 372 -14.08 -20.23 20.07
N GLN A 373 -14.64 -20.50 18.88
CA GLN A 373 -13.88 -20.66 17.65
C GLN A 373 -13.65 -19.29 17.01
N PRO A 374 -12.54 -19.08 16.27
CA PRO A 374 -12.33 -17.84 15.53
C PRO A 374 -13.49 -17.53 14.58
N GLY A 375 -14.02 -16.32 14.68
CA GLY A 375 -14.94 -15.76 13.69
C GLY A 375 -14.19 -14.97 12.61
N SER A 376 -14.93 -14.41 11.67
CA SER A 376 -14.34 -13.59 10.61
C SER A 376 -15.24 -12.44 10.18
N VAL A 377 -14.62 -11.39 9.63
CA VAL A 377 -15.27 -10.32 8.87
C VAL A 377 -14.98 -10.58 7.40
N ASN A 378 -16.01 -10.65 6.57
CA ASN A 378 -15.89 -11.01 5.15
C ASN A 378 -16.47 -9.90 4.27
N LEU A 379 -15.75 -9.55 3.21
CA LEU A 379 -16.17 -8.61 2.17
C LEU A 379 -16.06 -9.30 0.82
N GLY A 380 -17.17 -9.40 0.11
CA GLY A 380 -17.25 -9.90 -1.25
C GLY A 380 -17.60 -8.79 -2.23
N VAL A 381 -16.94 -8.76 -3.38
CA VAL A 381 -17.31 -7.92 -4.51
C VAL A 381 -17.42 -8.79 -5.74
N TYR A 382 -18.59 -8.81 -6.36
CA TYR A 382 -18.86 -9.72 -7.47
C TYR A 382 -19.61 -9.06 -8.60
N THR A 383 -19.47 -9.62 -9.79
CA THR A 383 -20.36 -9.36 -10.91
C THR A 383 -21.34 -10.53 -11.06
N MET A 384 -22.58 -10.23 -11.42
CA MET A 384 -23.64 -11.25 -11.59
C MET A 384 -24.12 -11.37 -13.04
N PRO A 385 -23.28 -11.87 -13.97
CA PRO A 385 -23.63 -11.94 -15.39
C PRO A 385 -24.85 -12.84 -15.68
N GLY A 386 -25.16 -13.80 -14.81
CA GLY A 386 -26.26 -14.76 -14.98
C GLY A 386 -27.66 -14.30 -14.57
N SER A 387 -27.82 -13.14 -13.91
CA SER A 387 -29.07 -12.72 -13.25
C SER A 387 -29.98 -11.79 -14.09
N GLY A 388 -29.60 -11.49 -15.34
CA GLY A 388 -30.42 -10.69 -16.27
C GLY A 388 -30.48 -9.18 -15.97
N ALA A 389 -29.84 -8.72 -14.90
CA ALA A 389 -29.45 -7.32 -14.69
C ALA A 389 -27.92 -7.29 -14.51
N GLN A 390 -27.24 -6.51 -15.36
CA GLN A 390 -25.79 -6.32 -15.31
C GLN A 390 -25.49 -5.44 -14.10
N GLY A 391 -25.12 -6.07 -12.99
CA GLY A 391 -24.84 -5.40 -11.72
C GLY A 391 -23.60 -5.94 -11.03
N MET A 392 -22.92 -5.04 -10.33
CA MET A 392 -21.93 -5.40 -9.32
C MET A 392 -22.66 -5.56 -7.98
N GLN A 393 -22.32 -6.58 -7.19
CA GLN A 393 -22.81 -6.78 -5.84
C GLN A 393 -21.65 -6.67 -4.85
N ILE A 394 -21.90 -6.01 -3.73
CA ILE A 394 -20.98 -5.89 -2.61
C ILE A 394 -21.66 -6.48 -1.39
N ASP A 395 -21.02 -7.50 -0.79
CA ASP A 395 -21.52 -8.19 0.38
C ASP A 395 -20.53 -8.06 1.54
N LEU A 396 -20.96 -7.45 2.64
CA LEU A 396 -20.23 -7.42 3.90
C LEU A 396 -20.94 -8.34 4.90
N SER A 397 -20.20 -9.19 5.60
CA SER A 397 -20.75 -10.02 6.67
C SER A 397 -19.79 -10.24 7.82
N ILE A 398 -20.33 -10.52 9.00
CA ILE A 398 -19.58 -11.03 10.14
C ILE A 398 -20.03 -12.46 10.42
N ASP A 399 -19.11 -13.41 10.25
CA ASP A 399 -19.32 -14.82 10.60
C ASP A 399 -18.91 -15.05 12.05
N GLY A 400 -19.87 -14.80 12.94
CA GLY A 400 -19.73 -14.89 14.39
C GLY A 400 -20.36 -13.70 15.11
N THR A 401 -19.95 -13.55 16.35
CA THR A 401 -20.28 -12.44 17.24
C THR A 401 -19.08 -11.51 17.31
N ALA A 402 -19.24 -10.26 16.91
CA ALA A 402 -18.25 -9.21 17.15
C ALA A 402 -18.56 -8.50 18.47
N SER A 403 -17.58 -8.36 19.36
CA SER A 403 -17.70 -7.62 20.61
C SER A 403 -16.52 -6.67 20.79
N PHE A 404 -16.77 -5.46 21.27
CA PHE A 404 -15.71 -4.49 21.59
C PHE A 404 -16.20 -3.48 22.63
N ASP A 405 -15.27 -2.85 23.32
CA ASP A 405 -15.52 -1.73 24.20
C ASP A 405 -15.38 -0.41 23.42
N LEU A 406 -16.42 0.42 23.46
CA LEU A 406 -16.38 1.80 22.96
C LEU A 406 -16.15 2.73 24.15
N THR A 407 -15.04 3.47 24.11
CA THR A 407 -14.74 4.53 25.08
C THR A 407 -14.74 5.88 24.37
N ILE A 408 -15.54 6.82 24.88
CA ILE A 408 -15.54 8.22 24.48
C ILE A 408 -15.31 9.05 25.73
N LYS A 409 -14.26 9.87 25.74
CA LYS A 409 -13.99 10.83 26.83
C LYS A 409 -14.17 12.22 26.28
N ASP A 410 -14.74 13.12 27.05
CA ASP A 410 -14.81 14.54 26.70
C ASP A 410 -13.43 15.21 26.81
N ASP A 411 -13.31 16.42 26.25
CA ASP A 411 -12.13 17.26 26.38
C ASP A 411 -11.80 17.52 27.85
N PRO A 412 -10.53 17.41 28.30
CA PRO A 412 -10.07 18.00 29.55
C PRO A 412 -10.09 19.54 29.51
N ALA A 413 -11.26 20.14 29.27
CA ALA A 413 -11.49 21.57 29.38
C ALA A 413 -11.55 22.00 30.85
N LYS A 414 -10.37 22.02 31.49
CA LYS A 414 -9.91 22.97 32.53
C LYS A 414 -10.89 23.36 33.64
N VAL A 415 -11.40 22.41 34.42
CA VAL A 415 -11.70 22.68 35.84
C VAL A 415 -10.89 21.72 36.69
N ALA A 416 -9.77 22.21 37.24
CA ALA A 416 -8.94 21.42 38.14
C ALA A 416 -9.80 20.85 39.29
N GLY A 417 -9.89 19.53 39.36
CA GLY A 417 -10.64 18.81 40.40
C GLY A 417 -12.04 18.33 40.01
N ASN A 418 -12.52 18.59 38.80
CA ASN A 418 -13.70 17.88 38.27
C ASN A 418 -13.22 16.77 37.33
N PRO A 419 -13.62 15.50 37.52
CA PRO A 419 -13.13 14.44 36.66
C PRO A 419 -13.92 14.44 35.33
N ASP A 420 -13.27 14.11 34.21
CA ASP A 420 -13.83 14.31 32.87
C ASP A 420 -14.97 13.32 32.59
N PRO A 421 -16.11 13.77 32.04
CA PRO A 421 -17.18 12.86 31.68
C PRO A 421 -16.71 11.88 30.61
N GLN A 422 -16.91 10.58 30.87
CA GLN A 422 -16.64 9.49 29.96
C GLN A 422 -17.89 8.63 29.75
N LEU A 423 -18.08 8.21 28.51
CA LEU A 423 -19.02 7.18 28.09
C LEU A 423 -18.20 5.92 27.78
N THR A 424 -18.51 4.83 28.47
CA THR A 424 -18.00 3.50 28.09
C THR A 424 -19.18 2.59 27.81
N ALA A 425 -19.13 1.84 26.73
CA ALA A 425 -20.16 0.88 26.37
C ALA A 425 -19.56 -0.39 25.76
N GLU A 426 -20.05 -1.54 26.18
CA GLU A 426 -19.71 -2.81 25.55
C GLU A 426 -20.69 -3.02 24.38
N ILE A 427 -20.19 -3.09 23.15
CA ILE A 427 -21.00 -3.28 21.95
C ILE A 427 -20.85 -4.73 21.49
N VAL A 428 -21.99 -5.41 21.29
CA VAL A 428 -22.04 -6.77 20.76
C VAL A 428 -22.89 -6.78 19.50
N MET A 429 -22.32 -7.24 18.40
CA MET A 429 -22.97 -7.34 17.09
C MET A 429 -23.03 -8.80 16.63
N ASN A 430 -24.18 -9.22 16.12
CA ASN A 430 -24.44 -10.54 15.56
C ASN A 430 -25.24 -10.40 14.27
N ASN A 431 -25.28 -11.47 13.47
CA ASN A 431 -26.08 -11.55 12.26
C ASN A 431 -25.91 -10.32 11.34
N VAL A 432 -24.67 -9.80 11.30
CA VAL A 432 -24.32 -8.62 10.49
C VAL A 432 -24.14 -9.10 9.06
N SER A 433 -25.02 -8.66 8.19
CA SER A 433 -24.90 -8.80 6.74
C SER A 433 -25.43 -7.56 6.05
N LEU A 434 -24.68 -7.04 5.10
CA LEU A 434 -25.09 -5.97 4.21
C LEU A 434 -24.79 -6.42 2.78
N SER A 435 -25.82 -6.45 1.95
CA SER A 435 -25.72 -6.75 0.52
C SER A 435 -26.22 -5.54 -0.26
N GLN A 436 -25.40 -5.04 -1.18
CA GLN A 436 -25.70 -3.90 -2.03
C GLN A 436 -25.54 -4.26 -3.49
N SER A 437 -26.43 -3.76 -4.35
CA SER A 437 -26.27 -3.83 -5.80
C SER A 437 -25.93 -2.47 -6.37
N ILE A 438 -25.05 -2.47 -7.36
CA ILE A 438 -24.72 -1.31 -8.17
C ILE A 438 -25.11 -1.65 -9.61
N ASP A 439 -26.14 -0.98 -10.10
CA ASP A 439 -26.75 -1.24 -11.38
C ASP A 439 -26.80 0.05 -12.21
N GLN A 440 -26.50 -0.04 -13.50
CA GLN A 440 -26.78 1.06 -14.42
C GLN A 440 -28.24 0.96 -14.92
N THR A 441 -29.07 1.92 -14.53
CA THR A 441 -30.47 1.98 -14.95
C THR A 441 -30.70 3.01 -16.04
N LYS A 442 -31.88 3.00 -16.67
CA LYS A 442 -32.30 4.05 -17.62
C LYS A 442 -32.35 5.45 -16.99
N LYS A 443 -32.30 5.57 -15.66
CA LYS A 443 -32.32 6.84 -14.91
C LYS A 443 -30.94 7.24 -14.35
N GLY A 444 -29.89 6.47 -14.65
CA GLY A 444 -28.53 6.67 -14.12
C GLY A 444 -28.05 5.50 -13.28
N LEU A 445 -26.88 5.68 -12.64
CA LEU A 445 -26.33 4.74 -11.67
C LEU A 445 -27.29 4.59 -10.49
N HIS A 446 -27.63 3.35 -10.16
CA HIS A 446 -28.48 3.01 -9.03
C HIS A 446 -27.66 2.17 -8.06
N ILE A 447 -27.58 2.63 -6.81
CA ILE A 447 -26.99 1.87 -5.71
C ILE A 447 -28.16 1.48 -4.80
N GLY A 448 -28.48 0.19 -4.78
CA GLY A 448 -29.56 -0.39 -4.00
C GLY A 448 -29.03 -1.20 -2.82
N VAL A 449 -29.75 -1.19 -1.70
CA VAL A 449 -29.55 -2.19 -0.64
C VAL A 449 -30.43 -3.39 -0.97
N VAL A 450 -29.81 -4.54 -1.21
CA VAL A 450 -30.49 -5.81 -1.49
C VAL A 450 -31.00 -6.42 -0.20
N ASP A 451 -30.11 -6.52 0.78
CA ASP A 451 -30.42 -6.99 2.13
C ASP A 451 -29.54 -6.28 3.15
N ALA A 452 -30.08 -6.04 4.34
CA ALA A 452 -29.33 -5.52 5.47
C ALA A 452 -29.93 -6.10 6.74
N SER A 453 -29.12 -6.87 7.46
CA SER A 453 -29.43 -7.46 8.75
C SER A 453 -28.33 -7.11 9.73
N MET A 454 -28.74 -6.76 10.95
CA MET A 454 -27.84 -6.57 12.07
C MET A 454 -28.62 -6.75 13.36
N ASP A 455 -28.08 -7.56 14.25
CA ASP A 455 -28.44 -7.58 15.67
C ASP A 455 -27.34 -6.85 16.43
N MET A 456 -27.70 -5.75 17.09
CA MET A 456 -26.75 -4.98 17.89
C MET A 456 -27.31 -4.80 19.29
N ASN A 457 -26.46 -5.11 20.27
CA ASN A 457 -26.74 -4.89 21.67
C ASN A 457 -25.65 -4.00 22.26
N ILE A 458 -26.06 -2.89 22.86
CA ILE A 458 -25.18 -2.02 23.63
C ILE A 458 -25.39 -2.35 25.10
N ASN A 459 -24.42 -3.07 25.66
CA ASN A 459 -24.36 -3.49 27.04
C ASN A 459 -23.62 -2.46 27.89
N ALA A 460 -24.01 -2.41 29.17
CA ALA A 460 -23.25 -1.73 30.23
C ALA A 460 -22.82 -0.29 29.89
N ILE A 461 -23.73 0.53 29.34
CA ILE A 461 -23.48 1.96 29.17
C ILE A 461 -23.22 2.56 30.55
N LYS A 462 -21.99 3.01 30.77
CA LYS A 462 -21.60 3.73 31.97
C LYS A 462 -21.25 5.16 31.57
N MET A 463 -21.81 6.09 32.32
CA MET A 463 -21.49 7.50 32.22
C MET A 463 -21.00 7.98 33.57
N GLY A 464 -19.97 8.80 33.59
CA GLY A 464 -19.46 9.36 34.83
C GLY A 464 -18.12 10.03 34.63
N ASP A 465 -17.55 10.47 35.73
CA ASP A 465 -16.31 11.25 35.77
C ASP A 465 -15.05 10.33 35.77
N GLY A 466 -15.25 9.01 35.66
CA GLY A 466 -14.18 8.01 35.69
C GLY A 466 -13.67 7.62 37.08
N GLN A 467 -14.10 8.32 38.14
CA GLN A 467 -13.90 7.90 39.53
C GLN A 467 -15.21 7.40 40.16
N THR A 468 -16.34 7.98 39.76
CA THR A 468 -17.70 7.62 40.19
C THR A 468 -18.59 7.48 38.97
N TYR A 469 -18.97 6.25 38.61
CA TYR A 469 -20.00 6.02 37.59
C TYR A 469 -21.38 6.26 38.20
N GLN A 470 -22.13 7.24 37.69
CA GLN A 470 -23.48 7.54 38.17
C GLN A 470 -24.52 6.65 37.46
N GLY A 471 -24.48 5.36 37.77
CA GLY A 471 -25.46 4.36 37.31
C GLY A 471 -25.23 3.81 35.89
N GLN A 472 -25.82 2.65 35.61
CA GLN A 472 -26.03 2.15 34.23
C GLN A 472 -27.24 2.90 33.65
N THR A 473 -27.03 3.74 32.63
CA THR A 473 -28.11 4.60 32.09
C THR A 473 -29.01 3.90 31.08
N GLY A 474 -28.70 2.66 30.69
CA GLY A 474 -29.61 1.85 29.89
C GLY A 474 -28.97 0.64 29.23
N ARG A 475 -29.83 -0.18 28.61
CA ARG A 475 -29.47 -1.24 27.68
C ARG A 475 -30.27 -0.99 26.41
N LEU A 476 -29.59 -0.81 25.27
CA LEU A 476 -30.25 -0.74 23.96
C LEU A 476 -30.08 -2.07 23.26
N VAL A 477 -31.18 -2.79 23.05
CA VAL A 477 -31.20 -4.04 22.28
C VAL A 477 -31.94 -3.77 20.98
N MET A 478 -31.22 -3.84 19.87
CA MET A 478 -31.79 -3.79 18.52
C MET A 478 -31.69 -5.21 17.94
N ASN A 479 -32.82 -5.92 17.87
CA ASN A 479 -32.91 -7.27 17.35
C ASN A 479 -33.69 -7.28 16.04
N ASN A 480 -33.24 -8.08 15.09
CA ASN A 480 -33.77 -8.31 13.76
C ASN A 480 -34.07 -7.01 13.01
N MET A 481 -33.13 -6.05 13.06
CA MET A 481 -33.30 -4.80 12.33
C MET A 481 -33.12 -5.07 10.83
N THR A 482 -34.22 -4.98 10.07
CA THR A 482 -34.21 -4.98 8.60
C THR A 482 -34.57 -3.58 8.11
N LEU A 483 -33.63 -2.90 7.48
CA LEU A 483 -33.84 -1.56 6.92
C LEU A 483 -34.22 -1.67 5.45
N GLN A 484 -35.26 -0.94 5.03
CA GLN A 484 -35.61 -0.76 3.62
C GLN A 484 -35.25 0.66 3.15
N PRO A 485 -35.13 0.92 1.84
CA PRO A 485 -34.85 2.27 1.35
C PRO A 485 -35.83 3.31 1.92
N GLY A 486 -35.31 4.34 2.60
CA GLY A 486 -36.09 5.40 3.26
C GLY A 486 -36.37 5.18 4.75
N SER A 487 -35.91 4.09 5.36
CA SER A 487 -35.94 3.91 6.81
C SER A 487 -34.99 4.90 7.51
N TYR A 488 -35.45 5.51 8.63
CA TYR A 488 -34.62 6.31 9.52
C TYR A 488 -34.89 5.93 10.98
N PHE A 489 -33.85 6.00 11.80
CA PHE A 489 -33.91 5.75 13.23
C PHE A 489 -33.81 7.07 13.97
N ARG A 490 -34.72 7.33 14.92
CA ARG A 490 -34.74 8.56 15.72
C ARG A 490 -34.90 8.19 17.20
N ILE A 491 -33.92 8.54 18.01
CA ILE A 491 -34.02 8.49 19.47
C ILE A 491 -34.43 9.89 19.94
N GLU A 492 -35.54 10.00 20.65
CA GLU A 492 -35.97 11.22 21.33
C GLU A 492 -35.85 11.03 22.85
N PRO A 493 -35.34 12.02 23.60
CA PRO A 493 -35.42 11.98 25.06
C PRO A 493 -36.89 11.92 25.49
N LEU A 494 -37.20 11.11 26.50
CA LEU A 494 -38.49 11.19 27.20
C LEU A 494 -38.62 12.61 27.79
N GLN A 495 -39.63 13.36 27.33
CA GLN A 495 -39.96 14.71 27.84
C GLN A 495 -40.41 14.69 29.29
#